data_AF-H9FHT0-F1
#
_entry.id   AF-H9FHT0-F1
#
_cell.length_a   1.000
_cell.length_b   1.000
_cell.length_c   1.000
_cell.angle_alpha   90.00
_cell.angle_beta   90.00
_cell.angle_gamma   90.00
#
_symmetry.space_group_name_H-M   'P 1'
#
loop_
_entity.id
_entity.type
_entity.pdbx_description
1 polymer ?
#
loop_
_entity_poly.entity_id
_entity_poly.type
_entity_poly.pdbx_seq_one_letter_code
_entity_poly.pdbx_strand_id
1 'polypeptide(L)'
;PTFLALRGSCLYKFLAPPVTTWDWTRAEKTFSVYEIMCKILKDSDLLDRRKHCFTVQSESGEDLYFSVELESDLAQWERAFQTATFLEVERIQCKTYACVLESHLMGLTIDFSTGFICFDAATKAILWRYKFSQLKGSSDDGKSKIKFLFQNPDTKQIEAKELEFSNLFAVLHCIHSFFAAKVACLDPLFLGNQATVS
;
A
#
# COMPACT_ATOMS: atom_id res chain seq x y z
N PRO A 1 -4.34 -18.69 -18.75
CA PRO A 1 -4.90 -18.23 -17.47
C PRO A 1 -3.75 -17.73 -16.60
N THR A 2 -3.94 -16.63 -15.87
CA THR A 2 -2.93 -16.08 -14.95
C THR A 2 -3.31 -16.46 -13.53
N PHE A 3 -2.35 -16.85 -12.71
CA PHE A 3 -2.58 -17.31 -11.35
C PHE A 3 -1.92 -16.35 -10.35
N LEU A 4 -2.62 -16.09 -9.24
CA LEU A 4 -2.11 -15.32 -8.12
C LEU A 4 -1.97 -16.20 -6.89
N ALA A 5 -0.92 -15.99 -6.12
CA ALA A 5 -0.78 -16.55 -4.79
C ALA A 5 -0.25 -15.50 -3.82
N LEU A 6 -0.93 -15.36 -2.68
CA LEU A 6 -0.47 -14.54 -1.57
C LEU A 6 0.29 -15.44 -0.59
N ARG A 7 1.54 -15.11 -0.27
CA ARG A 7 2.34 -15.86 0.69
C ARG A 7 3.24 -14.93 1.51
N GLY A 8 2.95 -14.87 2.81
CA GLY A 8 3.63 -13.95 3.73
C GLY A 8 3.40 -12.50 3.31
N SER A 9 4.48 -11.74 3.17
CA SER A 9 4.48 -10.33 2.78
C SER A 9 4.49 -10.09 1.27
N CYS A 10 4.33 -11.15 0.47
CA CYS A 10 4.47 -11.07 -0.98
C CYS A 10 3.26 -11.63 -1.72
N LEU A 11 2.90 -10.95 -2.81
CA LEU A 11 1.99 -11.44 -3.82
C LEU A 11 2.79 -11.93 -5.03
N TYR A 12 2.47 -13.13 -5.52
CA TYR A 12 3.15 -13.78 -6.62
C TYR A 12 2.20 -13.96 -7.80
N LYS A 13 2.67 -13.65 -9.01
CA LYS A 13 1.97 -13.89 -10.26
C LYS A 13 2.64 -15.03 -11.02
N PHE A 14 1.86 -15.97 -11.51
CA PHE A 14 2.34 -17.12 -12.29
C PHE A 14 1.57 -17.29 -13.61
N LEU A 15 2.25 -17.90 -14.59
CA LEU A 15 1.64 -18.35 -15.85
C LEU A 15 0.94 -19.72 -15.74
N ALA A 16 1.31 -20.50 -14.72
CA ALA A 16 0.75 -21.80 -14.40
C ALA A 16 0.56 -21.91 -12.88
N PRO A 17 -0.42 -22.67 -12.38
CA PRO A 17 -0.66 -22.77 -10.95
C PRO A 17 0.56 -23.40 -10.27
N PRO A 18 1.09 -22.82 -9.17
CA PRO A 18 2.19 -23.44 -8.44
C PRO A 18 1.68 -24.72 -7.75
N VAL A 19 2.32 -25.86 -8.03
CA VAL A 19 1.91 -27.17 -7.47
C VAL A 19 2.89 -27.62 -6.38
N THR A 20 4.16 -27.25 -6.53
CA THR A 20 5.24 -27.66 -5.63
C THR A 20 5.91 -26.47 -4.97
N THR A 21 6.68 -26.72 -3.91
CA THR A 21 7.49 -25.68 -3.25
C THR A 21 8.55 -25.07 -4.16
N TRP A 22 8.97 -25.78 -5.21
CA TRP A 22 9.90 -25.28 -6.22
C TRP A 22 9.26 -24.28 -7.19
N ASP A 23 7.95 -24.34 -7.41
CA ASP A 23 7.28 -23.45 -8.36
C ASP A 23 7.30 -21.99 -7.91
N TRP A 24 7.47 -21.72 -6.61
CA TRP A 24 7.58 -20.36 -6.08
C TRP A 24 8.77 -19.58 -6.63
N THR A 25 9.86 -20.26 -7.03
CA THR A 25 11.00 -19.59 -7.67
C THR A 25 10.75 -19.24 -9.13
N ARG A 26 9.62 -19.70 -9.69
CA ARG A 26 9.22 -19.51 -11.10
C ARG A 26 8.12 -18.47 -11.25
N ALA A 27 7.83 -17.70 -10.19
CA ALA A 27 6.91 -16.58 -10.27
C ALA A 27 7.38 -15.59 -11.35
N GLU A 28 6.46 -15.20 -12.22
CA GLU A 28 6.71 -14.22 -13.28
C GLU A 28 6.97 -12.84 -12.68
N LYS A 29 6.20 -12.49 -11.64
CA LYS A 29 6.34 -11.26 -10.88
C LYS A 29 6.11 -11.53 -9.39
N THR A 30 6.84 -10.81 -8.56
CA THR A 30 6.68 -10.80 -7.10
C THR A 30 6.50 -9.34 -6.66
N PHE A 31 5.53 -9.10 -5.79
CA PHE A 31 5.19 -7.78 -5.29
C PHE A 31 5.18 -7.76 -3.77
N SER A 32 5.72 -6.71 -3.15
CA SER A 32 5.53 -6.45 -1.73
C SER A 32 4.09 -6.01 -1.49
N VAL A 33 3.36 -6.65 -0.58
CA VAL A 33 1.93 -6.37 -0.34
C VAL A 33 1.65 -4.93 0.08
N TYR A 34 2.63 -4.27 0.71
CA TYR A 34 2.50 -2.87 1.11
C TYR A 34 2.78 -1.88 -0.04
N GLU A 35 3.31 -2.32 -1.20
CA GLU A 35 3.61 -1.48 -2.38
C GLU A 35 2.66 -1.73 -3.55
N ILE A 36 1.53 -2.41 -3.30
CA ILE A 36 0.48 -2.67 -4.30
C ILE A 36 -0.90 -2.36 -3.72
N MET A 37 -1.87 -2.10 -4.59
CA MET A 37 -3.27 -1.89 -4.21
C MET A 37 -4.12 -3.06 -4.67
N CYS A 38 -4.85 -3.69 -3.75
CA CYS A 38 -5.90 -4.65 -4.08
C CYS A 38 -7.27 -3.96 -3.94
N LYS A 39 -8.03 -3.85 -5.03
CA LYS A 39 -9.36 -3.23 -5.03
C LYS A 39 -10.43 -4.26 -5.37
N ILE A 40 -11.37 -4.50 -4.46
CA ILE A 40 -12.58 -5.27 -4.75
C ILE A 40 -13.52 -4.41 -5.59
N LEU A 41 -14.01 -4.95 -6.70
CA LEU A 41 -14.83 -4.21 -7.66
C LEU A 41 -16.32 -4.33 -7.34
N LYS A 42 -17.01 -3.20 -7.43
CA LYS A 42 -18.48 -3.13 -7.40
C LYS A 42 -19.02 -3.47 -8.79
N ASP A 43 -20.30 -3.82 -8.87
CA ASP A 43 -20.97 -4.14 -10.14
C ASP A 43 -20.84 -3.03 -11.19
N SER A 44 -20.81 -1.75 -10.77
CA SER A 44 -20.60 -0.59 -11.64
C SER A 44 -19.21 -0.51 -12.26
N ASP A 45 -18.22 -1.16 -11.64
CA ASP A 45 -16.80 -1.07 -11.99
C ASP A 45 -16.34 -2.31 -12.77
N LEU A 46 -17.24 -3.26 -13.06
CA LEU A 46 -16.91 -4.48 -13.79
C LEU A 46 -16.62 -4.19 -15.26
N LEU A 47 -15.52 -4.75 -15.77
CA LEU A 47 -15.12 -4.61 -17.17
C LEU A 47 -15.87 -5.59 -18.10
N ASP A 48 -16.48 -6.62 -17.52
CA ASP A 48 -17.23 -7.65 -18.24
C ASP A 48 -18.34 -8.27 -17.35
N ARG A 49 -18.87 -9.43 -17.74
CA ARG A 49 -19.98 -10.09 -17.06
C ARG A 49 -19.56 -10.93 -15.85
N ARG A 50 -18.25 -11.09 -15.58
CA ARG A 50 -17.75 -11.86 -14.45
C ARG A 50 -18.11 -11.14 -13.16
N LYS A 51 -18.45 -11.94 -12.14
CA LYS A 51 -18.73 -11.47 -10.79
C LYS A 51 -17.52 -11.70 -9.90
N HIS A 52 -17.59 -11.14 -8.69
CA HIS A 52 -16.58 -11.35 -7.65
C HIS A 52 -15.17 -10.96 -8.13
N CYS A 53 -15.10 -9.79 -8.78
CA CYS A 53 -13.88 -9.32 -9.40
C CYS A 53 -13.07 -8.40 -8.48
N PHE A 54 -11.77 -8.41 -8.67
CA PHE A 54 -10.84 -7.52 -7.99
C PHE A 54 -9.70 -7.12 -8.92
N THR A 55 -9.07 -5.98 -8.67
CA THR A 55 -7.83 -5.59 -9.34
C THR A 55 -6.65 -5.60 -8.38
N VAL A 56 -5.47 -5.82 -8.94
CA VAL A 56 -4.19 -5.56 -8.28
C VAL A 56 -3.44 -4.53 -9.11
N GLN A 57 -3.28 -3.32 -8.57
CA GLN A 57 -2.45 -2.28 -9.16
C GLN A 57 -1.04 -2.41 -8.60
N SER A 58 -0.07 -2.51 -9.49
CA SER A 58 1.35 -2.54 -9.12
C SER A 58 2.01 -1.17 -9.28
N GLU A 59 3.30 -1.10 -8.99
CA GLU A 59 4.10 0.12 -9.19
C GLU A 59 4.11 0.67 -10.63
N SER A 60 3.77 -0.15 -11.63
CA SER A 60 3.61 0.31 -13.01
C SER A 60 2.34 1.14 -13.24
N GLY A 61 1.43 1.19 -12.27
CA GLY A 61 0.11 1.81 -12.40
C GLY A 61 -0.91 0.98 -13.19
N GLU A 62 -0.49 -0.13 -13.79
CA GLU A 62 -1.39 -1.03 -14.52
C GLU A 62 -2.16 -1.94 -13.55
N ASP A 63 -3.47 -2.01 -13.76
CA ASP A 63 -4.36 -2.92 -13.05
C ASP A 63 -4.34 -4.32 -13.67
N LEU A 64 -4.05 -5.33 -12.86
CA LEU A 64 -4.32 -6.72 -13.19
C LEU A 64 -5.74 -7.09 -12.75
N TYR A 65 -6.59 -7.52 -13.69
CA TYR A 65 -8.00 -7.84 -13.42
C TYR A 65 -8.22 -9.34 -13.18
N PHE A 66 -8.83 -9.68 -12.04
CA PHE A 66 -9.12 -11.05 -11.64
C PHE A 66 -10.58 -11.23 -11.21
N SER A 67 -11.01 -12.48 -11.22
CA SER A 67 -12.34 -12.91 -10.77
C SER A 67 -12.21 -14.26 -10.08
N VAL A 68 -13.05 -14.50 -9.06
CA VAL A 68 -13.20 -15.81 -8.42
C VAL A 68 -14.60 -16.35 -8.64
N GLU A 69 -14.79 -17.65 -8.41
CA GLU A 69 -16.08 -18.30 -8.68
C GLU A 69 -17.12 -17.97 -7.61
N LEU A 70 -16.73 -17.93 -6.33
CA LEU A 70 -17.63 -17.72 -5.21
C LEU A 70 -17.38 -16.39 -4.49
N GLU A 71 -18.45 -15.79 -3.97
CA GLU A 71 -18.36 -14.62 -3.10
C GLU A 71 -17.52 -14.89 -1.84
N SER A 72 -17.61 -16.11 -1.30
CA SER A 72 -16.80 -16.54 -0.14
C SER A 72 -15.31 -16.52 -0.43
N ASP A 73 -14.91 -16.85 -1.66
CA ASP A 73 -13.51 -16.88 -2.08
C ASP A 73 -12.98 -15.44 -2.19
N LEU A 74 -13.81 -14.52 -2.68
CA LEU A 74 -13.46 -13.10 -2.76
C LEU A 74 -13.30 -12.51 -1.38
N ALA A 75 -14.24 -12.82 -0.46
CA ALA A 75 -14.16 -12.38 0.92
C ALA A 75 -12.96 -12.99 1.66
N GLN A 76 -12.60 -14.24 1.35
CA GLN A 76 -11.38 -14.87 1.89
C GLN A 76 -10.13 -14.19 1.34
N TRP A 77 -10.09 -13.90 0.04
CA TRP A 77 -8.99 -13.18 -0.61
C TRP A 77 -8.78 -11.80 0.01
N GLU A 78 -9.85 -11.01 0.15
CA GLU A 78 -9.80 -9.68 0.74
C GLU A 78 -9.24 -9.72 2.17
N ARG A 79 -9.78 -10.62 3.02
CA ARG A 79 -9.28 -10.80 4.39
C ARG A 79 -7.83 -11.22 4.43
N ALA A 80 -7.41 -12.16 3.58
CA ALA A 80 -6.04 -12.63 3.52
C ALA A 80 -5.08 -11.50 3.12
N PHE A 81 -5.45 -10.71 2.11
CA PHE A 81 -4.67 -9.57 1.65
C PHE A 81 -4.55 -8.50 2.74
N GLN A 82 -5.67 -8.08 3.34
CA GLN A 82 -5.67 -7.11 4.44
C GLN A 82 -4.83 -7.58 5.64
N THR A 83 -4.92 -8.86 5.99
CA THR A 83 -4.13 -9.46 7.07
C THR A 83 -2.64 -9.45 6.74
N ALA A 84 -2.26 -9.86 5.53
CA ALA A 84 -0.87 -9.85 5.08
C ALA A 84 -0.28 -8.42 5.07
N THR A 85 -1.04 -7.44 4.57
CA THR A 85 -0.64 -6.03 4.58
C THR A 85 -0.46 -5.51 6.00
N PHE A 86 -1.41 -5.79 6.90
CA PHE A 86 -1.31 -5.40 8.30
C PHE A 86 -0.05 -5.97 8.97
N LEU A 87 0.11 -7.30 8.91
CA LEU A 87 1.23 -7.99 9.56
C LEU A 87 2.58 -7.50 9.01
N GLU A 88 2.65 -7.22 7.71
CA GLU A 88 3.87 -6.72 7.11
C GLU A 88 4.18 -5.28 7.52
N VAL A 89 3.19 -4.38 7.56
CA VAL A 89 3.37 -3.01 8.04
C VAL A 89 3.80 -2.99 9.51
N GLU A 90 3.16 -3.81 10.36
CA GLU A 90 3.56 -4.01 11.76
C GLU A 90 4.98 -4.59 11.88
N ARG A 91 5.40 -5.44 10.94
CA ARG A 91 6.76 -5.99 10.96
C ARG A 91 7.81 -4.96 10.57
N ILE A 92 7.57 -4.18 9.52
CA ILE A 92 8.58 -3.23 9.00
C ILE A 92 8.62 -1.93 9.80
N GLN A 93 7.51 -1.53 10.41
CA GLN A 93 7.30 -0.29 11.17
C GLN A 93 7.55 1.02 10.40
N CYS A 94 8.42 1.06 9.41
CA CYS A 94 8.65 2.23 8.57
C CYS A 94 9.16 1.85 7.19
N LYS A 95 8.99 2.77 6.23
CA LYS A 95 9.53 2.67 4.87
C LYS A 95 9.97 4.05 4.38
N THR A 96 11.15 4.11 3.77
CA THR A 96 11.71 5.34 3.21
C THR A 96 11.77 5.27 1.69
N TYR A 97 11.31 6.33 1.03
CA TYR A 97 11.39 6.53 -0.41
C TYR A 97 12.27 7.74 -0.71
N ALA A 98 13.11 7.62 -1.74
CA ALA A 98 13.82 8.77 -2.29
C ALA A 98 12.81 9.67 -3.03
N CYS A 99 12.92 10.97 -2.82
CA CYS A 99 12.06 11.97 -3.46
C CYS A 99 12.84 13.25 -3.75
N VAL A 100 12.24 14.14 -4.54
CA VAL A 100 12.81 15.44 -4.88
C VAL A 100 11.90 16.55 -4.38
N LEU A 101 12.50 17.53 -3.71
CA LEU A 101 11.86 18.78 -3.30
C LEU A 101 12.69 19.93 -3.86
N GLU A 102 12.11 20.78 -4.70
CA GLU A 102 12.80 21.95 -5.28
C GLU A 102 14.20 21.60 -5.85
N SER A 103 14.29 20.52 -6.62
CA SER A 103 15.53 19.98 -7.22
C SER A 103 16.57 19.42 -6.24
N HIS A 104 16.25 19.29 -4.96
CA HIS A 104 17.11 18.65 -3.95
C HIS A 104 16.66 17.22 -3.69
N LEU A 105 17.63 16.29 -3.54
CA LEU A 105 17.35 14.90 -3.22
C LEU A 105 17.04 14.75 -1.73
N MET A 106 15.85 14.24 -1.46
CA MET A 106 15.27 14.06 -0.13
C MET A 106 14.95 12.59 0.11
N GLY A 107 14.67 12.27 1.37
CA GLY A 107 13.99 11.04 1.76
C GLY A 107 12.67 11.35 2.44
N LEU A 108 11.60 10.68 1.99
CA LEU A 108 10.32 10.64 2.71
C LEU A 108 10.22 9.29 3.44
N THR A 109 10.15 9.32 4.76
CA THR A 109 9.84 8.15 5.58
C THR A 109 8.38 8.18 5.99
N ILE A 110 7.69 7.07 5.76
CA ILE A 110 6.39 6.74 6.35
C ILE A 110 6.69 5.82 7.53
N ASP A 111 6.50 6.33 8.74
CA ASP A 111 6.77 5.63 9.99
C ASP A 111 5.46 5.39 10.72
N PHE A 112 5.22 4.15 11.14
CA PHE A 112 3.97 3.72 11.73
C PHE A 112 3.69 4.50 13.03
N SER A 113 4.69 4.78 13.86
CA SER A 113 4.47 5.49 15.12
C SER A 113 4.38 7.01 14.93
N THR A 114 5.31 7.56 14.16
CA THR A 114 5.58 9.01 14.12
C THR A 114 4.99 9.72 12.91
N GLY A 115 4.53 8.99 11.89
CA GLY A 115 3.91 9.53 10.67
C GLY A 115 4.90 9.79 9.56
N PHE A 116 4.81 10.96 8.93
CA PHE A 116 5.59 11.37 7.78
C PHE A 116 6.82 12.18 8.23
N ILE A 117 8.00 11.81 7.72
CA ILE A 117 9.26 12.52 7.98
C ILE A 117 9.94 12.79 6.66
N CYS A 118 10.17 14.06 6.34
CA CYS A 118 11.00 14.45 5.21
C CYS A 118 12.34 14.97 5.69
N PHE A 119 13.42 14.48 5.08
CA PHE A 119 14.78 14.82 5.45
C PHE A 119 15.68 14.91 4.22
N ASP A 120 16.72 15.72 4.32
CA ASP A 120 17.73 15.88 3.28
C ASP A 120 18.57 14.61 3.15
N ALA A 121 18.70 14.08 1.93
CA ALA A 121 19.30 12.76 1.74
C ALA A 121 20.80 12.73 2.08
N ALA A 122 21.51 13.86 1.93
CA ALA A 122 22.95 13.97 2.14
C ALA A 122 23.31 14.22 3.61
N THR A 123 22.67 15.21 4.24
CA THR A 123 22.96 15.65 5.60
C THR A 123 22.15 14.90 6.66
N LYS A 124 21.08 14.21 6.26
CA LYS A 124 20.07 13.61 7.15
C LYS A 124 19.33 14.64 8.02
N ALA A 125 19.46 15.93 7.70
CA ALA A 125 18.74 16.99 8.40
C ALA A 125 17.24 16.88 8.11
N ILE A 126 16.42 16.99 9.15
CA ILE A 126 14.97 16.84 9.04
C ILE A 126 14.36 18.18 8.70
N LEU A 127 13.57 18.22 7.63
CA LEU A 127 12.89 19.43 7.18
C LEU A 127 11.54 19.59 7.86
N TRP A 128 10.79 18.49 7.95
CA TRP A 128 9.49 18.51 8.61
C TRP A 128 9.06 17.11 9.06
N ARG A 129 8.18 17.08 10.07
CA ARG A 129 7.53 15.88 10.58
C ARG A 129 6.04 16.15 10.80
N TYR A 130 5.20 15.24 10.37
CA TYR A 130 3.76 15.29 10.63
C TYR A 130 3.20 13.92 10.97
N LYS A 131 2.34 13.84 11.98
CA LYS A 131 1.59 12.62 12.30
C LYS A 131 0.54 12.33 11.24
N PHE A 132 0.09 11.07 11.15
CA PHE A 132 -1.03 10.69 10.29
C PHE A 132 -2.29 11.53 10.52
N SER A 133 -2.63 11.85 11.78
CA SER A 133 -3.79 12.67 12.14
C SER A 133 -3.73 14.13 11.65
N GLN A 134 -2.54 14.59 11.28
CA GLN A 134 -2.30 15.92 10.75
C GLN A 134 -2.48 15.98 9.24
N LEU A 135 -2.47 14.85 8.53
CA LEU A 135 -2.80 14.83 7.10
C LEU A 135 -4.30 15.08 6.91
N LYS A 136 -4.66 16.19 6.27
CA LYS A 136 -6.06 16.58 5.99
C LYS A 136 -6.48 16.29 4.56
N GLY A 137 -5.52 16.11 3.67
CA GLY A 137 -5.76 15.69 2.30
C GLY A 137 -4.44 15.36 1.61
N SER A 138 -4.54 14.54 0.59
CA SER A 138 -3.46 14.24 -0.33
C SER A 138 -4.03 14.17 -1.74
N SER A 139 -3.23 14.57 -2.72
CA SER A 139 -3.56 14.44 -4.14
C SER A 139 -2.27 14.15 -4.91
N ASP A 140 -2.39 13.44 -6.02
CA ASP A 140 -1.29 13.19 -6.95
C ASP A 140 -1.64 13.66 -8.36
N ASP A 141 -0.63 13.74 -9.22
CA ASP A 141 -0.77 14.12 -10.63
C ASP A 141 -0.87 12.91 -11.58
N GLY A 142 -0.93 11.68 -11.05
CA GLY A 142 -0.91 10.43 -11.79
C GLY A 142 0.41 10.15 -12.52
N LYS A 143 1.49 10.92 -12.25
CA LYS A 143 2.78 10.78 -12.94
C LYS A 143 3.94 10.60 -11.97
N SER A 144 4.24 11.63 -11.17
CA SER A 144 5.41 11.62 -10.28
C SER A 144 5.24 12.42 -9.01
N LYS A 145 4.22 13.27 -8.90
CA LYS A 145 4.12 14.22 -7.78
C LYS A 145 2.99 13.87 -6.83
N ILE A 146 3.28 13.97 -5.54
CA ILE A 146 2.28 13.91 -4.47
C ILE A 146 2.29 15.24 -3.73
N LYS A 147 1.11 15.82 -3.55
CA LYS A 147 0.86 16.99 -2.72
C LYS A 147 0.13 16.56 -1.45
N PHE A 148 0.77 16.80 -0.31
CA PHE A 148 0.23 16.57 1.02
C PHE A 148 -0.27 17.87 1.63
N LEU A 149 -1.43 17.83 2.27
CA LEU A 149 -2.00 18.94 3.02
C LEU A 149 -1.95 18.59 4.51
N PHE A 150 -0.99 19.15 5.23
CA PHE A 150 -0.81 18.91 6.66
C PHE A 150 -1.34 20.08 7.49
N GLN A 151 -2.04 19.79 8.58
CA GLN A 151 -2.40 20.79 9.56
C GLN A 151 -1.26 21.00 10.55
N ASN A 152 -0.73 22.23 10.59
CA ASN A 152 0.25 22.64 11.58
C ASN A 152 -0.35 22.54 12.99
N PRO A 153 0.35 21.90 13.96
CA PRO A 153 -0.21 21.66 15.29
C PRO A 153 -0.43 22.96 16.08
N ASP A 154 0.41 23.97 15.85
CA ASP A 154 0.45 25.22 16.62
C ASP A 154 -0.47 26.27 16.00
N THR A 155 -0.33 26.51 14.69
CA THR A 155 -1.07 27.57 13.99
C THR A 155 -2.43 27.13 13.47
N LYS A 156 -2.70 25.81 13.44
CA LYS A 156 -3.88 25.18 12.82
C LYS A 156 -4.05 25.43 11.32
N GLN A 157 -3.08 26.10 10.69
CA GLN A 157 -3.08 26.36 9.25
C GLN A 157 -2.75 25.09 8.46
N ILE A 158 -3.22 25.05 7.21
CA ILE A 158 -2.92 23.97 6.27
C ILE A 158 -1.66 24.32 5.49
N GLU A 159 -0.65 23.48 5.60
CA GLU A 159 0.60 23.54 4.86
C GLU A 159 0.59 22.52 3.73
N ALA A 160 0.84 22.99 2.51
CA ALA A 160 1.04 22.12 1.36
C ALA A 160 2.52 21.72 1.25
N LYS A 161 2.79 20.41 1.18
CA LYS A 161 4.12 19.86 0.88
C LYS A 161 4.00 19.04 -0.40
N GLU A 162 4.71 19.44 -1.45
CA GLU A 162 4.76 18.72 -2.73
C GLU A 162 6.10 18.01 -2.87
N LEU A 163 6.07 16.72 -3.21
CA LEU A 163 7.26 15.89 -3.40
C LEU A 163 7.14 15.14 -4.72
N GLU A 164 8.26 15.02 -5.42
CA GLU A 164 8.37 14.26 -6.67
C GLU A 164 9.08 12.92 -6.44
N PHE A 165 8.57 11.85 -7.06
CA PHE A 165 9.04 10.48 -6.90
C PHE A 165 9.27 9.84 -8.26
N SER A 166 10.29 9.00 -8.35
CA SER A 166 10.53 8.17 -9.55
C SER A 166 9.46 7.08 -9.72
N ASN A 167 8.87 6.63 -8.62
CA ASN A 167 7.84 5.60 -8.59
C ASN A 167 6.70 6.06 -7.69
N LEU A 168 5.75 6.76 -8.31
CA LEU A 168 4.59 7.34 -7.63
C LEU A 168 3.72 6.26 -6.97
N PHE A 169 3.39 5.20 -7.71
CA PHE A 169 2.43 4.19 -7.28
C PHE A 169 2.92 3.39 -6.08
N ALA A 170 4.20 2.99 -6.03
CA ALA A 170 4.75 2.30 -4.86
C ALA A 170 4.59 3.13 -3.58
N VAL A 171 4.82 4.45 -3.67
CA VAL A 171 4.68 5.37 -2.53
C VAL A 171 3.22 5.53 -2.12
N LEU A 172 2.31 5.73 -3.08
CA LEU A 172 0.87 5.83 -2.82
C LEU A 172 0.32 4.56 -2.16
N HIS A 173 0.71 3.39 -2.67
CA HIS A 173 0.30 2.10 -2.13
C HIS A 173 0.89 1.85 -0.73
N CYS A 174 2.13 2.27 -0.48
CA CYS A 174 2.73 2.22 0.86
C CYS A 174 2.00 3.11 1.85
N ILE A 175 1.70 4.36 1.47
CA ILE A 175 0.94 5.27 2.34
C ILE A 175 -0.43 4.67 2.66
N HIS A 176 -1.13 4.15 1.64
CA HIS A 176 -2.42 3.49 1.83
C HIS A 176 -2.32 2.30 2.78
N SER A 177 -1.32 1.43 2.59
CA SER A 177 -1.10 0.25 3.43
C SER A 177 -0.84 0.62 4.90
N PHE A 178 -0.06 1.66 5.15
CA PHE A 178 0.18 2.16 6.51
C PHE A 178 -1.09 2.74 7.15
N PHE A 179 -1.90 3.47 6.39
CA PHE A 179 -3.20 3.93 6.86
C PHE A 179 -4.16 2.78 7.15
N ALA A 180 -4.25 1.80 6.24
CA ALA A 180 -5.11 0.63 6.41
C ALA A 180 -4.71 -0.15 7.67
N ALA A 181 -3.41 -0.36 7.89
CA ALA A 181 -2.92 -1.03 9.11
C ALA A 181 -3.24 -0.22 10.39
N LYS A 182 -3.10 1.11 10.34
CA LYS A 182 -3.50 1.98 11.45
C LYS A 182 -4.98 1.90 11.78
N VAL A 183 -5.84 1.87 10.77
CA VAL A 183 -7.29 1.73 10.95
C VAL A 183 -7.61 0.36 11.52
N ALA A 184 -6.95 -0.70 11.05
CA ALA A 184 -7.13 -2.06 11.56
C ALA A 184 -6.76 -2.18 13.06
N CYS A 185 -5.76 -1.45 13.55
CA CYS A 185 -5.45 -1.38 14.99
C CYS A 185 -6.58 -0.75 15.85
N LEU A 186 -7.48 0.02 15.24
CA LEU A 186 -8.61 0.64 15.93
C LEU A 186 -9.87 -0.22 15.88
N ASP A 187 -9.85 -1.32 15.10
CA ASP A 187 -10.97 -2.25 14.96
C ASP A 187 -10.84 -3.43 15.94
N PRO A 188 -11.71 -3.53 16.97
CA PRO A 188 -11.69 -4.64 17.91
C PRO A 188 -11.90 -6.01 17.26
N LEU A 189 -12.62 -6.10 16.14
CA LEU A 189 -12.90 -7.35 15.44
C LEU A 189 -11.67 -7.86 14.69
N PHE A 190 -10.87 -6.94 14.16
CA PHE A 190 -9.62 -7.28 13.48
C PHE A 190 -8.58 -7.84 14.45
N LEU A 191 -8.47 -7.25 15.65
CA LEU A 191 -7.60 -7.74 16.73
C LEU A 191 -8.10 -9.06 17.32
N GLY A 192 -9.42 -9.23 17.49
CA GLY A 192 -10.02 -10.46 18.01
C GLY A 192 -9.80 -11.69 17.13
N ASN A 193 -9.74 -11.53 15.81
CA ASN A 193 -9.49 -12.61 14.87
C ASN A 193 -8.01 -13.06 14.79
N GLN A 194 -7.07 -12.33 15.39
CA GLN A 194 -5.68 -12.77 15.49
C GLN A 194 -5.44 -13.75 16.65
N ALA A 195 -6.26 -13.69 17.71
CA ALA A 195 -6.12 -14.55 18.89
C ALA A 195 -6.57 -16.00 18.66
N THR A 196 -7.21 -16.31 17.53
CA THR A 196 -7.69 -17.65 17.18
C THR A 196 -6.74 -18.41 16.25
N VAL A 197 -5.59 -17.82 15.88
CA VAL A 197 -4.59 -18.43 14.98
C VAL A 197 -3.24 -18.67 15.67
N SER A 198 -3.19 -18.57 17.00
CA SER A 198 -2.02 -18.93 17.83
C SER A 198 -2.15 -20.32 18.45
#